data_AF-A0A183GFH7-F1
#
_entry.id   AF-A0A183GFH7-F1
#
_cell.length_a   1.000
_cell.length_b   1.000
_cell.length_c   1.000
_cell.angle_alpha   90.00
_cell.angle_beta   90.00
_cell.angle_gamma   90.00
#
_symmetry.space_group_name_H-M   'P 1'
#
loop_
_entity.id
_entity.type
_entity.pdbx_description
1 polymer ?
#
loop_
_entity_poly.entity_id
_entity_poly.type
_entity_poly.pdbx_seq_one_letter_code
_entity_poly.pdbx_strand_id
1 'polypeptide(L)'
;MFCTRSAFRRMSHLASRFVGRGDVHVVDPAVDLRYVFEDTERLRRTLEERRNSASITELKEKYFAWWEKYQVWKGASGLPKEALSAAKRAMREEQDGLLGALALPNFVHEVGKTERQMLKKSRRSVRIQTMSLEHQQYLVQKGHMRFDNGTGVVFLQGYPVLLQNSLKVQLLEMFSGAVLVSPSCFARAAVLEAVNVPLEGFLRFTDGSDSFPATFLVGHSIFSHVSLFIRSQFSEGKNQWPITIQSTGVAYHAKFAMQRRAADLAYARQRTKHCVLSLALDDEQMDGFATESVAKIGALLDEGLLLDLKIRRVLGKELRNYESQAVVIEDNGMQLARISRISDYISRRLNVVTDSGAFLRMVYVETDVDRVLGRLVDGLVEGKDIPKSLRDFVRAEDLA
;
A
#
# COMPACT_ATOMS: atom_id res chain seq x y z
N MET A 1 -7.77 -47.81 -8.09
CA MET A 1 -8.01 -47.89 -6.64
C MET A 1 -7.28 -46.70 -6.01
N PHE A 2 -7.95 -45.55 -5.91
CA PHE A 2 -7.34 -44.28 -5.52
C PHE A 2 -7.87 -43.88 -4.13
N CYS A 3 -6.97 -43.75 -3.16
CA CYS A 3 -7.26 -43.11 -1.89
C CYS A 3 -6.11 -42.15 -1.57
N THR A 4 -6.02 -41.06 -2.32
CA THR A 4 -5.28 -39.89 -1.89
C THR A 4 -6.22 -39.06 -1.02
N ARG A 5 -6.13 -39.27 0.30
CA ARG A 5 -6.67 -38.32 1.28
C ARG A 5 -5.89 -37.01 1.11
N SER A 6 -6.34 -36.16 0.20
CA SER A 6 -6.06 -34.73 0.25
C SER A 6 -6.51 -34.26 1.63
N ALA A 7 -5.54 -33.89 2.47
CA ALA A 7 -5.80 -33.20 3.71
C ALA A 7 -6.30 -31.80 3.37
N PHE A 8 -7.55 -31.69 2.92
CA PHE A 8 -8.28 -30.44 2.90
C PHE A 8 -8.23 -29.89 4.32
N ARG A 9 -7.41 -28.86 4.57
CA ARG A 9 -7.62 -27.97 5.69
C ARG A 9 -9.08 -27.53 5.57
N ARG A 10 -9.95 -28.02 6.45
CA ARG A 10 -11.26 -27.42 6.66
C ARG A 10 -10.98 -25.97 7.03
N MET A 11 -11.18 -25.07 6.07
CA MET A 11 -11.07 -23.63 6.26
C MET A 11 -12.14 -23.25 7.29
N SER A 12 -11.77 -23.30 8.57
CA SER A 12 -12.66 -22.93 9.66
C SER A 12 -12.87 -21.42 9.57
N HIS A 13 -14.00 -21.04 8.97
CA HIS A 13 -14.50 -19.70 8.81
C HIS A 13 -14.27 -18.79 10.04
N LEU A 14 -13.27 -17.92 10.02
CA LEU A 14 -13.30 -16.68 10.81
C LEU A 14 -13.37 -15.48 9.88
N ALA A 15 -14.39 -15.49 9.02
CA ALA A 15 -14.92 -14.22 8.55
C ALA A 15 -15.77 -13.74 9.71
N SER A 16 -15.50 -12.55 10.22
CA SER A 16 -16.35 -11.89 11.22
C SER A 16 -16.26 -12.44 12.65
N ARG A 17 -15.53 -11.72 13.53
CA ARG A 17 -16.06 -11.14 14.79
C ARG A 17 -14.92 -10.74 15.73
N PHE A 18 -14.39 -9.52 15.60
CA PHE A 18 -13.72 -8.84 16.71
C PHE A 18 -13.78 -7.32 16.55
N VAL A 19 -14.86 -6.68 17.01
CA VAL A 19 -14.88 -5.40 17.76
C VAL A 19 -16.17 -5.33 18.60
N GLY A 20 -16.07 -4.78 19.81
CA GLY A 20 -17.12 -4.67 20.83
C GLY A 20 -18.26 -3.66 20.57
N ARG A 21 -18.51 -3.21 19.34
CA ARG A 21 -19.73 -2.47 18.96
C ARG A 21 -20.06 -2.77 17.49
N GLY A 22 -21.26 -3.29 17.24
CA GLY A 22 -21.93 -3.32 15.93
C GLY A 22 -21.10 -3.79 14.73
N ASP A 23 -21.13 -5.09 14.47
CA ASP A 23 -20.95 -5.72 13.16
C ASP A 23 -19.70 -5.44 12.28
N VAL A 24 -18.91 -6.53 12.12
CA VAL A 24 -18.08 -6.96 10.98
C VAL A 24 -16.79 -6.18 10.62
N HIS A 25 -15.66 -6.76 10.17
CA HIS A 25 -15.24 -8.09 9.72
C HIS A 25 -13.78 -8.30 10.14
N VAL A 26 -13.42 -9.48 10.64
CA VAL A 26 -12.03 -9.94 10.58
C VAL A 26 -11.92 -10.67 9.24
N VAL A 27 -11.02 -10.24 8.34
CA VAL A 27 -10.53 -11.17 7.31
C VAL A 27 -9.67 -12.13 8.09
N ASP A 28 -10.12 -13.37 8.30
CA ASP A 28 -9.44 -14.44 9.03
C ASP A 28 -7.91 -14.36 8.89
N PRO A 29 -7.19 -13.63 9.76
CA PRO A 29 -5.76 -13.77 9.79
C PRO A 29 -5.53 -15.20 10.20
N ALA A 30 -4.51 -15.85 9.67
CA ALA A 30 -4.06 -17.10 10.28
C ALA A 30 -3.95 -16.87 11.79
N VAL A 31 -4.90 -17.45 12.53
CA VAL A 31 -5.16 -17.05 13.92
C VAL A 31 -3.94 -17.34 14.81
N ASP A 32 -3.11 -18.26 14.31
CA ASP A 32 -1.83 -18.61 14.85
C ASP A 32 -0.74 -17.60 14.44
N LEU A 33 -0.52 -16.62 15.32
CA LEU A 33 0.54 -15.62 15.27
C LEU A 33 1.73 -16.02 16.16
N ARG A 34 1.75 -17.24 16.71
CA ARG A 34 2.84 -17.69 17.60
C ARG A 34 4.21 -17.60 16.92
N TYR A 35 4.26 -17.80 15.61
CA TYR A 35 5.47 -17.66 14.79
C TYR A 35 6.15 -16.29 14.95
N VAL A 36 5.38 -15.22 15.24
CA VAL A 36 5.93 -13.87 15.46
C VAL A 36 6.81 -13.83 16.71
N PHE A 37 6.52 -14.68 17.70
CA PHE A 37 7.20 -14.74 19.00
C PHE A 37 8.23 -15.88 19.12
N GLU A 38 8.50 -16.61 18.02
CA GLU A 38 9.53 -17.65 17.95
C GLU A 38 10.95 -17.03 17.91
N ASP A 39 11.11 -15.93 17.17
CA ASP A 39 12.37 -15.18 17.07
C ASP A 39 12.23 -13.80 17.72
N THR A 40 12.34 -13.77 19.04
CA THR A 40 12.21 -12.54 19.84
C THR A 40 13.29 -11.52 19.52
N GLU A 41 14.49 -11.96 19.14
CA GLU A 41 15.59 -11.06 18.78
C GLU A 41 15.32 -10.34 17.46
N ARG A 42 14.84 -11.05 16.44
CA ARG A 42 14.42 -10.44 15.18
C ARG A 42 13.24 -9.49 15.36
N LEU A 43 12.28 -9.86 16.22
CA LEU A 43 11.17 -8.97 16.57
C LEU A 43 11.67 -7.70 17.27
N ARG A 44 12.57 -7.83 18.24
CA ARG A 44 13.17 -6.69 18.95
C ARG A 44 13.86 -5.72 17.98
N ARG A 45 14.75 -6.23 17.10
CA ARG A 45 15.41 -5.40 16.07
C ARG A 45 14.40 -4.72 15.15
N THR A 46 13.35 -5.44 14.74
CA THR A 46 12.28 -4.89 13.90
C THR A 46 11.56 -3.72 14.57
N LEU A 47 11.25 -3.82 15.86
CA LEU A 47 10.59 -2.77 16.62
C LEU A 47 11.51 -1.56 16.83
N GLU A 48 12.78 -1.80 17.14
CA GLU A 48 13.81 -0.74 17.30
C GLU A 48 13.99 0.07 16.00
N GLU A 49 14.18 -0.61 14.86
CA GLU A 49 14.31 0.03 13.54
C GLU A 49 13.10 0.90 13.18
N ARG A 50 11.90 0.45 13.57
CA ARG A 50 10.64 1.15 13.32
C ARG A 50 10.28 2.18 14.39
N ARG A 51 11.10 2.34 15.44
CA ARG A 51 10.81 3.19 16.61
C ARG A 51 9.47 2.85 17.29
N ASN A 52 9.16 1.56 17.37
CA ASN A 52 7.98 1.05 18.04
C ASN A 52 8.36 0.61 19.46
N SER A 53 7.64 1.10 20.47
CA SER A 53 7.95 0.88 21.90
C SER A 53 7.16 -0.27 22.53
N ALA A 54 6.57 -1.16 21.73
CA ALA A 54 5.78 -2.27 22.24
C ALA A 54 6.62 -3.26 23.08
N SER A 55 6.09 -3.68 24.23
CA SER A 55 6.70 -4.69 25.09
C SER A 55 6.48 -6.10 24.52
N ILE A 56 7.54 -6.74 24.02
CA ILE A 56 7.46 -8.10 23.46
C ILE A 56 6.99 -9.11 24.51
N THR A 57 7.50 -9.02 25.74
CA THR A 57 7.17 -9.93 26.83
C THR A 57 5.68 -9.86 27.19
N GLU A 58 5.18 -8.64 27.43
CA GLU A 58 3.77 -8.41 27.80
C GLU A 58 2.83 -8.84 26.66
N LEU A 59 3.17 -8.48 25.41
CA LEU A 59 2.36 -8.88 24.25
C LEU A 59 2.34 -10.40 24.06
N LYS A 60 3.46 -11.07 24.26
CA LYS A 60 3.56 -12.53 24.19
C LYS A 60 2.67 -13.17 25.25
N GLU A 61 2.77 -12.74 26.51
CA GLU A 61 1.94 -13.28 27.61
C GLU A 61 0.45 -13.11 27.32
N LYS A 62 0.01 -11.90 26.96
CA LYS A 62 -1.40 -11.62 26.62
C LYS A 62 -1.89 -12.42 25.42
N TYR A 63 -1.08 -12.52 24.37
CA TYR A 63 -1.44 -13.29 23.17
C TYR A 63 -1.56 -14.78 23.46
N PHE A 64 -0.64 -15.36 24.24
CA PHE A 64 -0.70 -16.77 24.60
C PHE A 64 -1.90 -17.08 25.50
N ALA A 65 -2.21 -16.22 26.47
CA ALA A 65 -3.43 -16.33 27.28
C ALA A 65 -4.70 -16.32 26.41
N TRP A 66 -4.78 -15.38 25.46
CA TRP A 66 -5.86 -15.34 24.49
C TRP A 66 -5.93 -16.61 23.62
N TRP A 67 -4.79 -17.09 23.14
CA TRP A 67 -4.69 -18.28 22.29
C TRP A 67 -5.18 -19.55 23.01
N GLU A 68 -4.85 -19.72 24.29
CA GLU A 68 -5.37 -20.82 25.11
C GLU A 68 -6.90 -20.80 25.18
N LYS A 69 -7.49 -19.63 25.45
CA LYS A 69 -8.95 -19.46 25.45
C LYS A 69 -9.56 -19.72 24.07
N TYR A 70 -8.87 -19.33 23.00
CA TYR A 70 -9.28 -19.62 21.62
C TYR A 70 -9.31 -21.13 21.33
N GLN A 71 -8.31 -21.89 21.78
CA GLN A 71 -8.30 -23.36 21.61
C GLN A 71 -9.45 -24.03 22.37
N VAL A 72 -9.73 -23.59 23.60
CA VAL A 72 -10.87 -24.08 24.39
C VAL A 72 -12.19 -23.79 23.66
N TRP A 73 -12.37 -22.56 23.17
CA TRP A 73 -13.57 -22.20 22.42
C TRP A 73 -13.73 -23.01 21.13
N LYS A 74 -12.64 -23.23 20.39
CA LYS A 74 -12.64 -24.05 19.17
C LYS A 74 -13.05 -25.50 19.46
N GLY A 75 -12.54 -26.08 20.54
CA GLY A 75 -12.90 -27.42 21.02
C GLY A 75 -14.33 -27.55 21.55
N ALA A 76 -14.97 -26.43 21.92
CA ALA A 76 -16.33 -26.42 22.48
C ALA A 76 -17.45 -26.56 21.43
N SER A 77 -17.13 -26.75 20.15
CA SER A 77 -18.10 -26.75 19.03
C SER A 77 -19.11 -27.92 19.04
N GLY A 78 -18.98 -28.87 19.97
CA GLY A 78 -19.96 -29.93 20.25
C GLY A 78 -20.56 -29.89 21.66
N LEU A 79 -20.30 -28.85 22.46
CA LEU A 79 -20.82 -28.69 23.81
C LEU A 79 -22.17 -27.95 23.82
N PRO A 80 -22.94 -27.98 24.94
CA PRO A 80 -24.14 -27.18 25.10
C PRO A 80 -23.93 -25.70 24.78
N LYS A 81 -24.98 -25.04 24.28
CA LYS A 81 -24.93 -23.64 23.81
C LYS A 81 -24.40 -22.68 24.88
N GLU A 82 -24.71 -22.96 26.14
CA GLU A 82 -24.27 -22.20 27.32
C GLU A 82 -22.74 -22.30 27.48
N ALA A 83 -22.19 -23.51 27.39
CA ALA A 83 -20.75 -23.76 27.47
C ALA A 83 -19.99 -23.14 26.30
N LEU A 84 -20.54 -23.25 25.08
CA LEU A 84 -19.98 -22.59 23.89
C LEU A 84 -19.98 -21.06 24.02
N SER A 85 -21.07 -20.49 24.56
CA SER A 85 -21.21 -19.05 24.80
C SER A 85 -20.24 -18.55 25.87
N ALA A 86 -20.08 -19.30 26.97
CA ALA A 86 -19.15 -18.99 28.04
C ALA A 86 -17.69 -19.02 27.56
N ALA A 87 -17.28 -20.06 26.82
CA ALA A 87 -15.95 -20.16 26.25
C ALA A 87 -15.65 -18.99 25.28
N LYS A 88 -16.64 -18.60 24.47
CA LYS A 88 -16.53 -17.45 23.58
C LYS A 88 -16.39 -16.13 24.34
N ARG A 89 -17.11 -15.95 25.45
CA ARG A 89 -17.02 -14.74 26.29
C ARG A 89 -15.64 -14.62 26.93
N ALA A 90 -15.14 -15.70 27.55
CA ALA A 90 -13.80 -15.73 28.15
C ALA A 90 -12.70 -15.40 27.13
N MET A 91 -12.82 -15.91 25.90
CA MET A 91 -11.88 -15.58 24.82
C MET A 91 -11.97 -14.11 24.37
N ARG A 92 -13.14 -13.48 24.46
CA ARG A 92 -13.32 -12.05 24.14
C ARG A 92 -12.79 -11.12 25.21
N GLU A 93 -12.82 -11.53 26.47
CA GLU A 93 -12.25 -10.76 27.58
C GLU A 93 -10.73 -10.56 27.40
N GLU A 94 -10.06 -11.53 26.76
CA GLU A 94 -8.62 -11.48 26.44
C GLU A 94 -8.30 -10.92 25.04
N GLN A 95 -9.26 -10.29 24.34
CA GLN A 95 -9.10 -9.88 22.93
C GLN A 95 -7.91 -8.96 22.68
N ASP A 96 -7.49 -8.19 23.69
CA ASP A 96 -6.37 -7.25 23.59
C ASP A 96 -5.04 -7.96 23.28
N GLY A 97 -4.90 -9.23 23.70
CA GLY A 97 -3.75 -10.06 23.32
C GLY A 97 -3.67 -10.32 21.81
N LEU A 98 -4.81 -10.65 21.18
CA LEU A 98 -4.88 -10.80 19.72
C LEU A 98 -4.66 -9.46 19.01
N LEU A 99 -5.34 -8.40 19.45
CA LEU A 99 -5.27 -7.09 18.81
C LEU A 99 -3.83 -6.52 18.88
N GLY A 100 -3.16 -6.69 20.02
CA GLY A 100 -1.76 -6.31 20.19
C GLY A 100 -0.82 -7.07 19.24
N ALA A 101 -1.00 -8.38 19.08
CA ALA A 101 -0.22 -9.18 18.14
C ALA A 101 -0.49 -8.81 16.67
N LEU A 102 -1.74 -8.50 16.31
CA LEU A 102 -2.11 -8.07 14.96
C LEU A 102 -1.53 -6.70 14.59
N ALA A 103 -1.41 -5.80 15.58
CA ALA A 103 -0.81 -4.48 15.41
C ALA A 103 0.70 -4.52 15.14
N LEU A 104 1.39 -5.64 15.43
CA LEU A 104 2.82 -5.77 15.17
C LEU A 104 3.14 -5.62 13.67
N PRO A 105 4.19 -4.84 13.33
CA PRO A 105 4.59 -4.66 11.94
C PRO A 105 5.29 -5.91 11.39
N ASN A 106 5.50 -5.94 10.09
CA ASN A 106 6.26 -6.96 9.40
C ASN A 106 7.72 -6.93 9.83
N PHE A 107 8.37 -8.10 9.81
CA PHE A 107 9.78 -8.21 10.08
C PHE A 107 10.59 -7.41 9.06
N VAL A 108 11.53 -6.62 9.57
CA VAL A 108 12.48 -5.89 8.73
C VAL A 108 13.44 -6.90 8.12
N HIS A 109 13.68 -6.79 6.81
CA HIS A 109 14.72 -7.54 6.11
C HIS A 109 16.00 -6.72 6.02
N GLU A 110 15.94 -5.57 5.32
CA GLU A 110 17.06 -4.65 5.19
C GLU A 110 16.54 -3.22 5.06
N VAL A 111 17.24 -2.28 5.67
CA VAL A 111 16.90 -0.84 5.69
C VAL A 111 17.99 -0.01 5.03
N GLY A 112 17.60 1.15 4.51
CA GLY A 112 18.55 2.16 4.06
C GLY A 112 19.34 2.75 5.22
N LYS A 113 20.46 3.39 4.90
CA LYS A 113 21.28 4.18 5.83
C LYS A 113 21.20 5.68 5.59
N THR A 114 20.66 6.07 4.43
CA THR A 114 20.61 7.45 3.97
C THR A 114 19.27 8.06 4.32
N GLU A 115 19.29 9.13 5.12
CA GLU A 115 18.08 9.91 5.36
C GLU A 115 17.58 10.54 4.07
N ARG A 116 16.25 10.65 3.96
CA ARG A 116 15.61 11.40 2.88
C ARG A 116 16.18 12.81 2.88
N GLN A 117 16.77 13.22 1.76
CA GLN A 117 17.13 14.62 1.61
C GLN A 117 15.84 15.42 1.55
N MET A 118 15.66 16.36 2.46
CA MET A 118 14.59 17.34 2.33
C MET A 118 14.85 18.13 1.05
N LEU A 119 13.79 18.43 0.28
CA LEU A 119 13.84 19.31 -0.90
C LEU A 119 14.72 20.52 -0.55
N LYS A 120 15.91 20.63 -1.18
CA LYS A 120 16.86 21.70 -0.86
C LYS A 120 16.18 23.04 -1.15
N LYS A 121 16.29 23.99 -0.21
CA LYS A 121 16.04 25.41 -0.52
C LYS A 121 16.96 25.78 -1.67
N SER A 122 16.42 26.11 -2.85
CA SER A 122 17.25 26.79 -3.85
C SER A 122 17.73 28.11 -3.21
N ARG A 123 19.02 28.46 -3.39
CA ARG A 123 19.69 29.57 -2.69
C ARG A 123 19.21 30.98 -3.12
N ARG A 124 18.03 31.11 -3.73
CA ARG A 124 17.44 32.40 -4.13
C ARG A 124 15.97 32.48 -3.73
N SER A 125 15.72 32.67 -2.44
CA SER A 125 14.55 33.44 -1.95
C SER A 125 14.47 33.42 -0.43
N VAL A 126 14.96 34.50 0.18
CA VAL A 126 14.48 34.93 1.48
C VAL A 126 13.12 35.58 1.24
N ARG A 127 12.03 34.80 1.35
CA ARG A 127 10.71 35.22 1.84
C ARG A 127 9.69 34.07 1.74
N ILE A 128 9.27 33.63 2.93
CA ILE A 128 8.03 32.90 3.25
C ILE A 128 7.95 31.44 2.77
N GLN A 129 7.73 30.55 3.75
CA GLN A 129 7.52 29.11 3.64
C GLN A 129 6.35 28.75 2.69
N THR A 130 6.64 28.64 1.40
CA THR A 130 5.86 27.84 0.45
C THR A 130 6.86 27.23 -0.51
N MET A 131 6.93 25.90 -0.49
CA MET A 131 7.81 25.11 -1.32
C MET A 131 7.42 25.38 -2.78
N SER A 132 8.24 26.09 -3.55
CA SER A 132 7.91 26.49 -4.92
C SER A 132 7.97 25.29 -5.85
N LEU A 133 6.88 24.54 -5.89
CA LEU A 133 6.51 23.70 -7.01
C LEU A 133 5.98 24.63 -8.10
N GLU A 134 6.87 25.06 -8.99
CA GLU A 134 6.59 26.10 -9.98
C GLU A 134 5.50 25.69 -10.97
N HIS A 135 5.29 24.38 -11.16
CA HIS A 135 4.22 23.84 -12.00
C HIS A 135 2.85 24.40 -11.63
N GLN A 136 2.55 24.59 -10.34
CA GLN A 136 1.26 25.12 -9.92
C GLN A 136 1.04 26.51 -10.52
N GLN A 137 2.00 27.42 -10.34
CA GLN A 137 1.87 28.80 -10.78
C GLN A 137 1.81 28.87 -12.30
N TYR A 138 2.69 28.14 -12.97
CA TYR A 138 2.77 28.09 -14.42
C TYR A 138 1.47 27.54 -15.05
N LEU A 139 0.95 26.41 -14.56
CA LEU A 139 -0.27 25.81 -15.10
C LEU A 139 -1.51 26.67 -14.84
N VAL A 140 -1.58 27.37 -13.70
CA VAL A 140 -2.68 28.33 -13.44
C VAL A 140 -2.59 29.53 -14.39
N GLN A 141 -1.40 30.10 -14.57
CA GLN A 141 -1.19 31.25 -15.45
C GLN A 141 -1.54 30.92 -16.90
N LYS A 142 -1.21 29.72 -17.37
CA LYS A 142 -1.57 29.21 -18.70
C LYS A 142 -3.02 28.72 -18.79
N GLY A 143 -3.78 28.77 -17.70
CA GLY A 143 -5.17 28.32 -17.66
C GLY A 143 -5.33 26.80 -17.78
N HIS A 144 -4.29 26.00 -17.61
CA HIS A 144 -4.35 24.53 -17.65
C HIS A 144 -4.66 23.88 -16.30
N MET A 145 -4.66 24.66 -15.22
CA MET A 145 -4.98 24.19 -13.88
C MET A 145 -5.92 25.17 -13.17
N ARG A 146 -6.95 24.64 -12.51
CA ARG A 146 -7.86 25.40 -11.65
C ARG A 146 -8.02 24.71 -10.31
N PHE A 147 -8.15 25.51 -9.25
CA PHE A 147 -8.42 25.04 -7.91
C PHE A 147 -9.83 25.43 -7.46
N ASP A 148 -10.53 24.47 -6.87
CA ASP A 148 -11.67 24.78 -6.02
C ASP A 148 -11.18 24.85 -4.57
N ASN A 149 -11.08 26.06 -4.03
CA ASN A 149 -10.60 26.31 -2.67
C ASN A 149 -11.58 25.81 -1.60
N GLY A 150 -12.88 25.68 -1.91
CA GLY A 150 -13.89 25.17 -0.99
C GLY A 150 -13.76 23.66 -0.80
N THR A 151 -13.55 22.92 -1.89
CA THR A 151 -13.49 21.45 -1.88
C THR A 151 -12.06 20.88 -1.89
N GLY A 152 -11.06 21.70 -2.20
CA GLY A 152 -9.66 21.28 -2.37
C GLY A 152 -9.44 20.38 -3.58
N VAL A 153 -10.25 20.57 -4.63
CA VAL A 153 -10.19 19.81 -5.89
C VAL A 153 -9.30 20.52 -6.90
N VAL A 154 -8.50 19.74 -7.61
CA VAL A 154 -7.64 20.19 -8.71
C VAL A 154 -8.29 19.78 -10.03
N PHE A 155 -8.47 20.75 -10.92
CA PHE A 155 -8.92 20.52 -12.29
C PHE A 155 -7.73 20.75 -13.23
N LEU A 156 -7.50 19.81 -14.14
CA LEU A 156 -6.53 19.92 -15.22
C LEU A 156 -7.24 19.96 -16.56
N GLN A 157 -6.72 20.76 -17.48
CA GLN A 157 -7.18 20.82 -18.87
C GLN A 157 -6.05 21.10 -19.84
N GLY A 158 -6.22 20.69 -21.10
CA GLY A 158 -5.20 20.86 -22.15
C GLY A 158 -4.08 19.84 -22.08
N TYR A 159 -2.88 20.24 -22.49
CA TYR A 159 -1.75 19.31 -22.62
C TYR A 159 -1.36 18.55 -21.34
N PRO A 160 -1.50 19.06 -20.09
CA PRO A 160 -1.16 18.26 -18.92
C PRO A 160 -2.02 17.01 -18.78
N VAL A 161 -3.27 17.04 -19.26
CA VAL A 161 -4.14 15.86 -19.30
C VAL A 161 -3.65 14.85 -20.35
N LEU A 162 -3.18 15.33 -21.51
CA LEU A 162 -2.59 14.47 -22.54
C LEU A 162 -1.29 13.82 -22.04
N LEU A 163 -0.43 14.58 -21.36
CA LEU A 163 0.77 14.07 -20.72
C LEU A 163 0.43 13.03 -19.65
N GLN A 164 -0.52 13.31 -18.76
CA GLN A 164 -0.99 12.34 -17.75
C GLN A 164 -1.48 11.05 -18.41
N ASN A 165 -2.24 11.15 -19.51
CA ASN A 165 -2.72 9.99 -20.27
C ASN A 165 -1.58 9.19 -20.91
N SER A 166 -0.62 9.87 -21.54
CA SER A 166 0.57 9.24 -22.12
C SER A 166 1.39 8.51 -21.05
N LEU A 167 1.63 9.15 -19.90
CA LEU A 167 2.35 8.54 -18.77
C LEU A 167 1.67 7.26 -18.27
N LYS A 168 0.33 7.25 -18.16
CA LYS A 168 -0.41 6.04 -17.79
C LYS A 168 -0.18 4.91 -18.80
N VAL A 169 -0.25 5.21 -20.09
CA VAL A 169 -0.03 4.21 -21.16
C VAL A 169 1.39 3.64 -21.09
N GLN A 170 2.41 4.51 -21.01
CA GLN A 170 3.81 4.08 -20.91
C GLN A 170 4.05 3.20 -19.67
N LEU A 171 3.46 3.56 -18.52
CA LEU A 171 3.57 2.77 -17.29
C LEU A 171 2.88 1.40 -17.39
N LEU A 172 1.74 1.31 -18.08
CA LEU A 172 1.05 0.04 -18.33
C LEU A 172 1.83 -0.86 -19.30
N GLU A 173 2.37 -0.28 -20.38
CA GLU A 173 3.18 -0.99 -21.38
C GLU A 173 4.47 -1.55 -20.79
N MET A 174 5.10 -0.80 -19.86
CA MET A 174 6.28 -1.23 -19.11
C MET A 174 6.07 -2.55 -18.34
N PHE A 175 4.85 -2.82 -17.91
CA PHE A 175 4.44 -4.07 -17.29
C PHE A 175 3.43 -4.84 -18.15
N SER A 176 3.59 -4.86 -19.47
CA SER A 176 2.68 -5.53 -20.42
C SER A 176 2.41 -7.02 -20.14
N GLY A 177 3.32 -7.71 -19.42
CA GLY A 177 3.09 -9.09 -18.95
C GLY A 177 2.14 -9.21 -17.75
N ALA A 178 1.82 -8.11 -17.07
CA ALA A 178 0.90 -8.09 -15.94
C ALA A 178 -0.56 -7.94 -16.40
N VAL A 179 -1.46 -8.69 -15.76
CA VAL A 179 -2.88 -8.66 -16.07
C VAL A 179 -3.46 -7.31 -15.66
N LEU A 180 -4.03 -6.58 -16.62
CA LEU A 180 -4.74 -5.33 -16.37
C LEU A 180 -6.05 -5.61 -15.62
N VAL A 181 -6.22 -4.97 -14.47
CA VAL A 181 -7.43 -5.08 -13.65
C VAL A 181 -8.02 -3.70 -13.35
N SER A 182 -9.33 -3.67 -13.07
CA SER A 182 -10.04 -2.49 -12.56
C SER A 182 -10.52 -2.79 -11.14
N PRO A 183 -9.69 -2.57 -10.10
CA PRO A 183 -10.04 -2.93 -8.74
C PRO A 183 -11.06 -1.94 -8.15
N SER A 184 -11.76 -2.34 -7.09
CA SER A 184 -12.73 -1.47 -6.41
C SER A 184 -12.05 -0.23 -5.82
N CYS A 185 -12.61 0.96 -6.03
CA CYS A 185 -12.17 2.18 -5.34
C CYS A 185 -12.49 2.17 -3.84
N PHE A 186 -13.32 1.24 -3.38
CA PHE A 186 -13.74 1.09 -2.00
C PHE A 186 -13.17 -0.19 -1.38
N ALA A 187 -12.70 -0.08 -0.14
CA ALA A 187 -12.29 -1.22 0.66
C ALA A 187 -12.92 -1.17 2.04
N ARG A 188 -13.31 -2.33 2.57
CA ARG A 188 -13.80 -2.46 3.95
C ARG A 188 -12.65 -2.26 4.93
N ALA A 189 -12.96 -1.79 6.15
CA ALA A 189 -12.00 -1.59 7.25
C ALA A 189 -11.05 -2.79 7.42
N ALA A 190 -11.60 -3.99 7.36
CA ALA A 190 -10.87 -5.25 7.50
C ALA A 190 -9.71 -5.42 6.51
N VAL A 191 -9.82 -4.88 5.29
CA VAL A 191 -8.74 -4.93 4.30
C VAL A 191 -7.63 -3.97 4.69
N LEU A 192 -7.97 -2.76 5.17
CA LEU A 192 -6.99 -1.79 5.65
C LEU A 192 -6.27 -2.30 6.90
N GLU A 193 -7.01 -2.91 7.82
CA GLU A 193 -6.46 -3.57 9.02
C GLU A 193 -5.54 -4.74 8.67
N ALA A 194 -5.89 -5.55 7.66
CA ALA A 194 -5.03 -6.63 7.18
C ALA A 194 -3.74 -6.12 6.52
N VAL A 195 -3.73 -4.91 5.98
CA VAL A 195 -2.51 -4.23 5.52
C VAL A 195 -1.81 -3.47 6.67
N ASN A 196 -2.42 -3.45 7.86
CA ASN A 196 -1.96 -2.80 9.08
C ASN A 196 -1.66 -1.30 8.88
N VAL A 197 -2.68 -0.54 8.46
CA VAL A 197 -2.60 0.92 8.34
C VAL A 197 -3.61 1.63 9.25
N PRO A 198 -3.30 2.83 9.74
CA PRO A 198 -4.24 3.63 10.53
C PRO A 198 -5.43 4.08 9.67
N LEU A 199 -6.65 3.83 10.14
CA LEU A 199 -7.88 4.12 9.42
C LEU A 199 -8.17 5.62 9.30
N GLU A 200 -7.63 6.43 10.22
CA GLU A 200 -7.79 7.88 10.29
C GLU A 200 -7.20 8.59 9.06
N GLY A 201 -6.26 7.94 8.36
CA GLY A 201 -5.66 8.45 7.13
C GLY A 201 -6.57 8.34 5.89
N PHE A 202 -7.76 7.73 6.02
CA PHE A 202 -8.63 7.39 4.90
C PHE A 202 -9.99 8.08 4.97
N LEU A 203 -10.57 8.33 3.80
CA LEU A 203 -11.90 8.90 3.68
C LEU A 203 -12.93 7.79 3.90
N ARG A 204 -13.71 7.88 4.99
CA ARG A 204 -14.81 6.95 5.26
C ARG A 204 -15.96 7.21 4.30
N PHE A 205 -16.48 6.13 3.73
CA PHE A 205 -17.69 6.10 2.94
C PHE A 205 -18.83 5.52 3.79
N THR A 206 -19.99 6.15 3.75
CA THR A 206 -21.21 5.72 4.45
C THR A 206 -22.43 6.10 3.63
N ASP A 207 -23.50 5.31 3.71
CA ASP A 207 -24.82 5.67 3.19
C ASP A 207 -25.60 6.58 4.17
N GLY A 208 -24.99 6.94 5.29
CA GLY A 208 -25.60 7.75 6.35
C GLY A 208 -26.27 6.91 7.46
N SER A 209 -26.36 5.59 7.32
CA SER A 209 -26.89 4.69 8.34
C SER A 209 -25.80 4.22 9.31
N ASP A 210 -26.20 4.00 10.57
CA ASP A 210 -25.32 3.42 11.60
C ASP A 210 -25.00 1.94 11.35
N SER A 211 -25.79 1.26 10.53
CA SER A 211 -25.60 -0.14 10.12
C SER A 211 -24.68 -0.32 8.92
N PHE A 212 -24.25 0.78 8.26
CA PHE A 212 -23.40 0.67 7.09
C PHE A 212 -22.01 0.12 7.47
N PRO A 213 -21.54 -0.95 6.80
CA PRO A 213 -20.22 -1.49 7.09
C PRO A 213 -19.14 -0.44 6.93
N ALA A 214 -18.20 -0.38 7.88
CA ALA A 214 -17.07 0.54 7.82
C ALA A 214 -16.29 0.33 6.50
N THR A 215 -16.44 1.29 5.58
CA THR A 215 -15.90 1.25 4.22
C THR A 215 -15.16 2.54 3.96
N PHE A 216 -14.07 2.45 3.20
CA PHE A 216 -13.16 3.56 2.95
C PHE A 216 -12.89 3.70 1.47
N LEU A 217 -12.77 4.93 1.02
CA LEU A 217 -12.36 5.28 -0.33
C LEU A 217 -10.83 5.22 -0.42
N VAL A 218 -10.33 4.21 -1.14
CA VAL A 218 -8.90 3.90 -1.27
C VAL A 218 -8.40 4.08 -2.71
N GLY A 219 -9.29 3.99 -3.70
CA GLY A 219 -8.95 4.11 -5.11
C GLY A 219 -7.97 3.04 -5.60
N HIS A 220 -7.15 3.37 -6.58
CA HIS A 220 -6.06 2.53 -7.07
C HIS A 220 -4.91 2.53 -6.06
N SER A 221 -4.81 1.46 -5.28
CA SER A 221 -3.87 1.33 -4.17
C SER A 221 -3.65 -0.14 -3.80
N ILE A 222 -2.72 -0.41 -2.89
CA ILE A 222 -2.49 -1.76 -2.39
C ILE A 222 -3.78 -2.42 -1.87
N PHE A 223 -4.64 -1.67 -1.16
CA PHE A 223 -5.85 -2.19 -0.53
C PHE A 223 -6.81 -2.77 -1.57
N SER A 224 -7.00 -2.06 -2.68
CA SER A 224 -7.90 -2.50 -3.74
C SER A 224 -7.35 -3.69 -4.51
N HIS A 225 -6.02 -3.80 -4.67
CA HIS A 225 -5.39 -4.96 -5.33
C HIS A 225 -5.43 -6.21 -4.46
N VAL A 226 -5.02 -6.12 -3.19
CA VAL A 226 -5.01 -7.29 -2.31
C VAL A 226 -6.41 -7.79 -1.98
N SER A 227 -7.43 -6.92 -2.08
CA SER A 227 -8.83 -7.30 -1.88
C SER A 227 -9.36 -8.32 -2.89
N LEU A 228 -8.75 -8.38 -4.08
CA LEU A 228 -9.10 -9.34 -5.13
C LEU A 228 -8.78 -10.79 -4.72
N PHE A 229 -7.83 -10.97 -3.80
CA PHE A 229 -7.24 -12.28 -3.50
C PHE A 229 -7.59 -12.80 -2.11
N ILE A 230 -8.51 -12.16 -1.41
CA ILE A 230 -8.94 -12.60 -0.07
C ILE A 230 -9.40 -14.06 -0.14
N ARG A 231 -8.77 -14.93 0.66
CA ARG A 231 -9.05 -16.37 0.73
C ARG A 231 -8.87 -17.11 -0.58
N SER A 232 -7.98 -16.63 -1.43
CA SER A 232 -7.66 -17.30 -2.68
C SER A 232 -6.62 -18.40 -2.46
N GLN A 233 -6.80 -19.50 -3.19
CA GLN A 233 -5.84 -20.58 -3.30
C GLN A 233 -5.36 -20.66 -4.74
N PHE A 234 -4.05 -20.61 -4.94
CA PHE A 234 -3.41 -20.66 -6.26
C PHE A 234 -2.74 -22.01 -6.49
N SER A 235 -2.79 -22.52 -7.71
CA SER A 235 -2.07 -23.75 -8.05
C SER A 235 -0.60 -23.45 -8.38
N GLU A 236 0.32 -24.16 -7.73
CA GLU A 236 1.76 -24.01 -8.00
C GLU A 236 2.10 -24.47 -9.43
N GLY A 237 1.53 -25.60 -9.87
CA GLY A 237 1.87 -26.23 -11.15
C GLY A 237 1.11 -25.73 -12.39
N LYS A 238 0.03 -24.94 -12.22
CA LYS A 238 -0.79 -24.47 -13.35
C LYS A 238 -0.61 -22.99 -13.71
N ASN A 239 -0.15 -22.18 -12.76
CA ASN A 239 0.03 -20.76 -12.97
C ASN A 239 1.44 -20.47 -13.53
N GLN A 240 1.55 -19.40 -14.32
CA GLN A 240 2.84 -18.80 -14.60
C GLN A 240 3.22 -17.87 -13.45
N TRP A 241 4.39 -18.10 -12.87
CA TRP A 241 4.88 -17.35 -11.71
C TRP A 241 6.02 -16.40 -12.11
N PRO A 242 6.12 -15.21 -11.48
CA PRO A 242 5.16 -14.65 -10.53
C PRO A 242 3.85 -14.21 -11.21
N ILE A 243 2.72 -14.28 -10.48
CA ILE A 243 1.44 -13.75 -10.94
C ILE A 243 1.45 -12.24 -10.72
N THR A 244 1.31 -11.47 -11.79
CA THR A 244 1.36 -10.02 -11.73
C THR A 244 0.05 -9.42 -12.22
N ILE A 245 -0.50 -8.48 -11.45
CA ILE A 245 -1.64 -7.66 -11.84
C ILE A 245 -1.26 -6.20 -11.78
N GLN A 246 -1.86 -5.39 -12.65
CA GLN A 246 -1.62 -3.95 -12.68
C GLN A 246 -2.91 -3.17 -12.90
N SER A 247 -2.90 -1.91 -12.48
CA SER A 247 -3.97 -0.96 -12.81
C SER A 247 -3.46 0.47 -12.83
N THR A 248 -4.25 1.36 -13.43
CA THR A 248 -4.06 2.80 -13.33
C THR A 248 -5.37 3.49 -13.03
N GLY A 249 -5.33 4.50 -12.16
CA GLY A 249 -6.46 5.36 -11.89
C GLY A 249 -6.26 6.17 -10.61
N VAL A 250 -7.35 6.73 -10.09
CA VAL A 250 -7.29 7.69 -8.98
C VAL A 250 -7.15 6.99 -7.64
N ALA A 251 -6.24 7.48 -6.81
CA ALA A 251 -6.13 7.20 -5.39
C ALA A 251 -6.60 8.42 -4.58
N TYR A 252 -7.22 8.16 -3.42
CA TYR A 252 -7.85 9.19 -2.60
C TYR A 252 -7.14 9.36 -1.26
N HIS A 253 -7.00 10.60 -0.82
CA HIS A 253 -6.25 10.97 0.38
C HIS A 253 -7.06 11.89 1.30
N ALA A 254 -7.07 11.59 2.60
CA ALA A 254 -7.64 12.48 3.60
C ALA A 254 -6.82 13.77 3.75
N LYS A 255 -7.46 14.86 4.20
CA LYS A 255 -6.82 16.18 4.37
C LYS A 255 -6.01 16.19 5.66
N PHE A 256 -4.68 16.29 5.57
CA PHE A 256 -3.87 16.56 6.74
C PHE A 256 -3.98 18.04 7.13
N ALA A 257 -4.00 18.35 8.43
CA ALA A 257 -4.12 19.71 8.96
C ALA A 257 -3.01 20.66 8.44
N MET A 258 -1.84 20.13 8.09
CA MET A 258 -0.71 20.87 7.51
C MET A 258 -0.86 21.21 6.01
N GLN A 259 -1.73 20.51 5.26
CA GLN A 259 -1.92 20.71 3.81
C GLN A 259 -2.99 21.77 3.49
N ARG A 260 -3.38 22.59 4.46
CA ARG A 260 -4.51 23.54 4.32
C ARG A 260 -4.28 24.68 3.32
N ARG A 261 -3.08 24.86 2.73
CA ARG A 261 -2.74 26.07 1.98
C ARG A 261 -2.11 25.90 0.60
N ALA A 262 -1.80 24.68 0.14
CA ALA A 262 -1.27 24.47 -1.20
C ALA A 262 -2.04 23.33 -1.87
N ALA A 263 -2.99 23.68 -2.72
CA ALA A 263 -3.51 22.73 -3.68
C ALA A 263 -2.48 22.66 -4.82
N ASP A 264 -1.87 21.50 -5.03
CA ASP A 264 -0.91 21.25 -6.10
C ASP A 264 -1.08 19.81 -6.63
N LEU A 265 -0.35 19.44 -7.69
CA LEU A 265 -0.43 18.09 -8.24
C LEU A 265 0.20 17.05 -7.32
N ALA A 266 1.26 17.41 -6.61
CA ALA A 266 2.05 16.47 -5.80
C ALA A 266 1.36 16.00 -4.51
N TYR A 267 0.41 16.80 -4.01
CA TYR A 267 -0.29 16.62 -2.74
C TYR A 267 -1.81 16.79 -2.88
N ALA A 268 -2.35 16.79 -4.10
CA ALA A 268 -3.79 16.74 -4.34
C ALA A 268 -4.46 15.58 -3.58
N ARG A 269 -5.74 15.79 -3.21
CA ARG A 269 -6.57 14.77 -2.55
C ARG A 269 -6.87 13.58 -3.45
N GLN A 270 -6.93 13.82 -4.74
CA GLN A 270 -7.12 12.81 -5.78
C GLN A 270 -5.83 12.81 -6.58
N ARG A 271 -5.13 11.68 -6.59
CA ARG A 271 -3.93 11.52 -7.42
C ARG A 271 -4.00 10.30 -8.29
N THR A 272 -3.67 10.46 -9.56
CA THR A 272 -3.57 9.35 -10.49
C THR A 272 -2.32 8.53 -10.16
N LYS A 273 -2.51 7.22 -10.04
CA LYS A 273 -1.44 6.27 -9.75
C LYS A 273 -1.43 5.13 -10.76
N HIS A 274 -0.25 4.59 -10.97
CA HIS A 274 -0.04 3.26 -11.53
C HIS A 274 0.36 2.33 -10.39
N CYS A 275 -0.25 1.15 -10.35
CA CYS A 275 -0.08 0.18 -9.29
C CYS A 275 0.17 -1.19 -9.90
N VAL A 276 1.13 -1.94 -9.35
CA VAL A 276 1.39 -3.34 -9.69
C VAL A 276 1.46 -4.15 -8.41
N LEU A 277 0.81 -5.30 -8.39
CA LEU A 277 0.94 -6.29 -7.32
C LEU A 277 1.46 -7.59 -7.93
N SER A 278 2.59 -8.07 -7.42
CA SER A 278 3.18 -9.35 -7.77
C SER A 278 3.00 -10.34 -6.63
N LEU A 279 2.52 -11.53 -6.97
CA LEU A 279 2.42 -12.69 -6.10
C LEU A 279 3.48 -13.71 -6.54
N ALA A 280 4.41 -14.00 -5.64
CA ALA A 280 5.55 -14.88 -5.85
C ALA A 280 5.47 -16.11 -4.95
N LEU A 281 6.05 -17.23 -5.39
CA LEU A 281 6.10 -18.46 -4.62
C LEU A 281 7.12 -18.39 -3.48
N ASP A 282 8.25 -17.73 -3.74
CA ASP A 282 9.41 -17.71 -2.86
C ASP A 282 10.06 -16.32 -2.84
N ASP A 283 11.09 -16.19 -1.98
CA ASP A 283 11.81 -14.95 -1.83
C ASP A 283 12.65 -14.62 -3.09
N GLU A 284 13.16 -15.61 -3.83
CA GLU A 284 13.94 -15.37 -5.06
C GLU A 284 13.11 -14.67 -6.15
N GLN A 285 11.90 -15.18 -6.41
CA GLN A 285 10.96 -14.56 -7.36
C GLN A 285 10.52 -13.16 -6.89
N MET A 286 10.30 -12.97 -5.59
CA MET A 286 9.98 -11.67 -5.00
C MET A 286 11.13 -10.67 -5.20
N ASP A 287 12.37 -11.11 -4.99
CA ASP A 287 13.60 -10.32 -5.14
C ASP A 287 13.85 -9.94 -6.60
N GLY A 288 13.70 -10.90 -7.51
CA GLY A 288 13.80 -10.69 -8.96
C GLY A 288 12.81 -9.63 -9.43
N PHE A 289 11.52 -9.79 -9.09
CA PHE A 289 10.49 -8.84 -9.51
C PHE A 289 10.69 -7.43 -8.91
N ALA A 290 11.07 -7.34 -7.63
CA ALA A 290 11.34 -6.05 -7.00
C ALA A 290 12.51 -5.33 -7.67
N THR A 291 13.59 -6.05 -7.98
CA THR A 291 14.79 -5.50 -8.64
C THR A 291 14.48 -5.06 -10.07
N GLU A 292 13.77 -5.89 -10.83
CA GLU A 292 13.30 -5.57 -12.18
C GLU A 292 12.41 -4.32 -12.18
N SER A 293 11.50 -4.20 -11.20
CA SER A 293 10.60 -3.04 -11.09
C SER A 293 11.37 -1.74 -10.83
N VAL A 294 12.39 -1.77 -9.96
CA VAL A 294 13.25 -0.60 -9.71
C VAL A 294 13.99 -0.19 -10.99
N ALA A 295 14.55 -1.16 -11.73
CA ALA A 295 15.26 -0.90 -12.97
C ALA A 295 14.36 -0.33 -14.06
N LYS A 296 13.19 -0.94 -14.29
CA LYS A 296 12.21 -0.50 -15.31
C LYS A 296 11.70 0.91 -15.04
N ILE A 297 11.25 1.18 -13.81
CA ILE A 297 10.74 2.51 -13.45
C ILE A 297 11.89 3.53 -13.48
N GLY A 298 13.07 3.17 -12.99
CA GLY A 298 14.26 4.02 -13.05
C GLY A 298 14.58 4.43 -14.49
N ALA A 299 14.68 3.47 -15.40
CA ALA A 299 14.96 3.72 -16.81
C ALA A 299 13.88 4.59 -17.49
N LEU A 300 12.59 4.31 -17.25
CA LEU A 300 11.51 5.13 -17.79
C LEU A 300 11.60 6.58 -17.31
N LEU A 301 11.81 6.78 -16.00
CA LEU A 301 11.80 8.12 -15.40
C LEU A 301 13.09 8.91 -15.69
N ASP A 302 14.25 8.24 -15.75
CA ASP A 302 15.56 8.87 -15.99
C ASP A 302 15.82 9.04 -17.49
N GLU A 303 15.96 7.93 -18.21
CA GLU A 303 16.29 7.96 -19.64
C GLU A 303 15.10 8.38 -20.51
N GLY A 304 13.91 7.90 -20.17
CA GLY A 304 12.68 8.15 -20.93
C GLY A 304 12.10 9.55 -20.72
N LEU A 305 12.17 10.07 -19.49
CA LEU A 305 11.54 11.33 -19.08
C LEU A 305 12.53 12.41 -18.64
N LEU A 306 13.83 12.13 -18.63
CA LEU A 306 14.91 13.08 -18.33
C LEU A 306 14.79 13.71 -16.93
N LEU A 307 14.31 12.95 -15.95
CA LEU A 307 14.21 13.37 -14.56
C LEU A 307 15.51 13.08 -13.80
N ASP A 308 15.89 13.97 -12.87
CA ASP A 308 17.09 13.78 -12.05
C ASP A 308 16.76 12.89 -10.85
N LEU A 309 16.95 11.57 -11.02
CA LEU A 309 16.49 10.59 -10.06
C LEU A 309 17.54 10.25 -9.00
N LYS A 310 17.04 10.07 -7.79
CA LYS A 310 17.73 9.38 -6.71
C LYS A 310 16.93 8.16 -6.28
N ILE A 311 17.55 6.99 -6.42
CA ILE A 311 17.02 5.74 -5.89
C ILE A 311 17.61 5.54 -4.49
N ARG A 312 16.75 5.35 -3.48
CA ARG A 312 17.20 5.00 -2.14
C ARG A 312 16.39 3.88 -1.54
N ARG A 313 17.05 3.08 -0.72
CA ARG A 313 16.39 2.20 0.23
C ARG A 313 15.87 3.03 1.40
N VAL A 314 14.67 2.71 1.86
CA VAL A 314 13.94 3.44 2.90
C VAL A 314 14.47 3.07 4.29
N LEU A 315 14.51 4.03 5.22
CA LEU A 315 14.91 3.77 6.61
C LEU A 315 13.85 2.95 7.35
N GLY A 316 14.23 2.21 8.40
CA GLY A 316 13.28 1.43 9.21
C GLY A 316 12.08 2.23 9.71
N LYS A 317 12.33 3.45 10.22
CA LYS A 317 11.29 4.39 10.71
C LYS A 317 10.32 4.90 9.64
N GLU A 318 10.67 4.75 8.36
CA GLU A 318 9.88 5.19 7.21
C GLU A 318 9.16 4.02 6.49
N LEU A 319 9.39 2.78 6.95
CA LEU A 319 8.68 1.61 6.44
C LEU A 319 7.24 1.62 6.94
N ARG A 320 6.30 1.35 6.03
CA ARG A 320 4.92 1.05 6.38
C ARG A 320 4.88 -0.31 7.10
N ASN A 321 3.89 -0.54 7.95
CA ASN A 321 3.86 -1.74 8.81
C ASN A 321 3.90 -3.04 8.00
N TYR A 322 3.30 -3.10 6.81
CA TYR A 322 3.34 -4.31 5.99
C TYR A 322 4.67 -4.55 5.25
N GLU A 323 5.56 -3.58 5.19
CA GLU A 323 6.76 -3.66 4.35
C GLU A 323 7.91 -4.31 5.09
N SER A 324 8.51 -5.38 4.58
CA SER A 324 9.79 -5.88 5.10
C SER A 324 10.97 -5.03 4.64
N GLN A 325 10.82 -4.36 3.49
CA GLN A 325 11.77 -3.42 2.90
C GLN A 325 11.03 -2.55 1.88
N ALA A 326 11.51 -1.32 1.65
CA ALA A 326 11.05 -0.52 0.51
C ALA A 326 12.20 0.21 -0.17
N VAL A 327 12.07 0.40 -1.48
CA VAL A 327 12.89 1.29 -2.31
C VAL A 327 11.99 2.40 -2.82
N VAL A 328 12.51 3.63 -2.79
CA VAL A 328 11.83 4.79 -3.36
C VAL A 328 12.68 5.41 -4.45
N ILE A 329 12.00 5.86 -5.50
CA ILE A 329 12.59 6.61 -6.60
C ILE A 329 12.08 8.05 -6.44
N GLU A 330 13.01 8.96 -6.21
CA GLU A 330 12.74 10.35 -5.86
C GLU A 330 13.40 11.30 -6.87
N ASP A 331 12.74 12.39 -7.23
CA ASP A 331 13.35 13.52 -7.94
C ASP A 331 13.38 14.71 -6.99
N ASN A 332 14.58 15.25 -6.73
CA ASN A 332 14.82 16.37 -5.82
C ASN A 332 14.21 16.19 -4.40
N GLY A 333 13.98 14.96 -3.95
CA GLY A 333 13.36 14.64 -2.66
C GLY A 333 11.83 14.49 -2.71
N MET A 334 11.20 14.63 -3.88
CA MET A 334 9.81 14.23 -4.13
C MET A 334 9.76 12.76 -4.53
N GLN A 335 9.05 11.93 -3.76
CA GLN A 335 8.87 10.51 -4.09
C GLN A 335 7.92 10.35 -5.27
N LEU A 336 8.43 9.82 -6.38
CA LEU A 336 7.68 9.53 -7.61
C LEU A 336 7.17 8.09 -7.62
N ALA A 337 8.00 7.15 -7.17
CA ALA A 337 7.62 5.74 -7.08
C ALA A 337 8.09 5.08 -5.77
N ARG A 338 7.42 4.01 -5.38
CA ARG A 338 7.78 3.14 -4.25
C ARG A 338 7.57 1.67 -4.61
N ILE A 339 8.61 0.88 -4.37
CA ILE A 339 8.61 -0.57 -4.52
C ILE A 339 8.69 -1.15 -3.11
N SER A 340 7.63 -1.83 -2.70
CA SER A 340 7.42 -2.36 -1.36
C SER A 340 7.55 -3.88 -1.37
N ARG A 341 8.55 -4.42 -0.68
CA ARG A 341 8.64 -5.84 -0.39
C ARG A 341 7.80 -6.13 0.85
N ILE A 342 6.91 -7.10 0.73
CA ILE A 342 5.88 -7.40 1.75
C ILE A 342 6.13 -8.78 2.35
N SER A 343 6.83 -9.67 1.64
CA SER A 343 6.98 -11.07 2.03
C SER A 343 5.58 -11.69 2.17
N ASP A 344 5.34 -12.52 3.17
CA ASP A 344 4.04 -13.18 3.40
C ASP A 344 3.09 -12.39 4.31
N TYR A 345 3.43 -11.18 4.73
CA TYR A 345 2.72 -10.47 5.80
C TYR A 345 1.22 -10.25 5.53
N ILE A 346 0.89 -9.76 4.33
CA ILE A 346 -0.50 -9.54 3.91
C ILE A 346 -1.16 -10.87 3.54
N SER A 347 -0.43 -11.77 2.88
CA SER A 347 -0.97 -13.08 2.49
C SER A 347 -1.44 -13.91 3.69
N ARG A 348 -0.72 -13.84 4.83
CA ARG A 348 -1.12 -14.47 6.10
C ARG A 348 -2.39 -13.87 6.70
N ARG A 349 -2.58 -12.55 6.54
CA ARG A 349 -3.74 -11.81 7.06
C ARG A 349 -4.98 -11.95 6.18
N LEU A 350 -4.78 -12.15 4.88
CA LEU A 350 -5.85 -12.31 3.90
C LEU A 350 -6.09 -13.77 3.49
N ASN A 351 -5.33 -14.70 4.07
CA ASN A 351 -5.33 -16.12 3.73
C ASN A 351 -5.14 -16.39 2.22
N VAL A 352 -4.08 -15.83 1.65
CA VAL A 352 -3.71 -16.01 0.24
C VAL A 352 -2.61 -17.07 0.17
N VAL A 353 -2.94 -18.24 -0.36
CA VAL A 353 -2.10 -19.44 -0.26
C VAL A 353 -1.95 -20.16 -1.58
N THR A 354 -1.01 -21.09 -1.64
CA THR A 354 -0.92 -22.10 -2.70
C THR A 354 -1.75 -23.36 -2.38
N ASP A 355 -1.80 -24.29 -3.32
CA ASP A 355 -2.38 -25.63 -3.14
C ASP A 355 -1.64 -26.47 -2.08
N SER A 356 -0.34 -26.23 -1.85
CA SER A 356 0.40 -26.79 -0.71
C SER A 356 0.07 -26.14 0.65
N GLY A 357 -0.63 -24.99 0.63
CA GLY A 357 -0.97 -24.20 1.82
C GLY A 357 0.13 -23.24 2.26
N ALA A 358 1.19 -23.07 1.45
CA ALA A 358 2.19 -22.03 1.66
C ALA A 358 1.62 -20.64 1.38
N PHE A 359 2.07 -19.65 2.13
CA PHE A 359 1.65 -18.26 1.97
C PHE A 359 2.49 -17.55 0.91
N LEU A 360 1.84 -16.85 -0.01
CA LEU A 360 2.52 -16.18 -1.12
C LEU A 360 3.37 -14.99 -0.66
N ARG A 361 4.52 -14.81 -1.30
CA ARG A 361 5.32 -13.59 -1.18
C ARG A 361 4.71 -12.48 -2.03
N MET A 362 4.71 -11.25 -1.53
CA MET A 362 4.13 -10.12 -2.26
C MET A 362 5.15 -8.99 -2.48
N VAL A 363 5.10 -8.40 -3.68
CA VAL A 363 5.71 -7.10 -3.99
C VAL A 363 4.62 -6.16 -4.48
N TYR A 364 4.57 -4.95 -3.92
CA TYR A 364 3.68 -3.91 -4.39
C TYR A 364 4.50 -2.74 -4.95
N VAL A 365 4.12 -2.28 -6.12
CA VAL A 365 4.76 -1.16 -6.83
C VAL A 365 3.72 -0.07 -6.99
N GLU A 366 4.10 1.15 -6.66
CA GLU A 366 3.25 2.34 -6.82
C GLU A 366 4.05 3.46 -7.46
N THR A 367 3.57 3.98 -8.59
CA THR A 367 4.09 5.18 -9.25
C THR A 367 3.00 6.26 -9.24
N ASP A 368 3.32 7.44 -8.72
CA ASP A 368 2.40 8.58 -8.60
C ASP A 368 2.51 9.43 -9.88
N VAL A 369 1.55 9.24 -10.80
CA VAL A 369 1.55 9.84 -12.13
C VAL A 369 1.46 11.37 -12.04
N ASP A 370 0.71 11.89 -11.08
CA ASP A 370 0.53 13.33 -10.91
C ASP A 370 1.80 14.00 -10.38
N ARG A 371 2.58 13.30 -9.55
CA ARG A 371 3.91 13.77 -9.15
C ARG A 371 4.90 13.76 -10.30
N VAL A 372 4.91 12.71 -11.12
CA VAL A 372 5.75 12.66 -12.32
C VAL A 372 5.38 13.81 -13.27
N LEU A 373 4.08 14.04 -13.50
CA LEU A 373 3.61 15.18 -14.27
C LEU A 373 4.06 16.52 -13.68
N GLY A 374 3.90 16.71 -12.37
CA GLY A 374 4.35 17.92 -11.68
C GLY A 374 5.84 18.19 -11.89
N ARG A 375 6.68 17.15 -11.81
CA ARG A 375 8.13 17.27 -12.06
C ARG A 375 8.50 17.56 -13.50
N LEU A 376 7.80 16.94 -14.45
CA LEU A 376 7.97 17.26 -15.87
C LEU A 376 7.68 18.73 -16.12
N VAL A 377 6.56 19.24 -15.59
CA VAL A 377 6.18 20.64 -15.74
C VAL A 377 7.17 21.57 -15.03
N ASP A 378 7.61 21.25 -13.81
CA ASP A 378 8.66 22.02 -13.14
C ASP A 378 9.93 22.09 -14.01
N GLY A 379 10.32 20.97 -14.65
CA GLY A 379 11.43 20.93 -15.60
C GLY A 379 11.24 21.86 -16.81
N LEU A 380 10.03 21.95 -17.35
CA LEU A 380 9.71 22.89 -18.44
C LEU A 380 9.89 24.35 -17.99
N VAL A 381 9.45 24.68 -16.78
CA VAL A 381 9.62 26.02 -16.22
C VAL A 381 11.11 26.34 -15.99
N GLU A 382 11.90 25.35 -15.59
CA GLU A 382 13.36 25.43 -15.46
C GLU A 382 14.10 25.48 -16.82
N GLY A 383 13.39 25.39 -17.95
CA GLY A 383 13.95 25.44 -19.29
C GLY A 383 14.54 24.10 -19.78
N LYS A 384 14.16 22.98 -19.18
CA LYS A 384 14.52 21.65 -19.67
C LYS A 384 13.72 21.30 -20.93
N ASP A 385 14.34 20.51 -21.81
CA ASP A 385 13.68 19.99 -23.01
C ASP A 385 12.52 19.06 -22.67
N ILE A 386 11.48 19.10 -23.50
CA ILE A 386 10.39 18.11 -23.46
C ILE A 386 10.95 16.75 -23.92
N PRO A 387 10.77 15.67 -23.13
CA PRO A 387 11.16 14.32 -23.52
C PRO A 387 10.58 13.96 -24.89
N LYS A 388 11.36 13.28 -25.74
CA LYS A 388 10.96 12.98 -27.13
C LYS A 388 9.61 12.26 -27.21
N SER A 389 9.34 11.34 -26.29
CA SER A 389 8.08 10.59 -26.18
C SER A 389 6.86 11.45 -25.85
N LEU A 390 7.06 12.70 -25.43
CA LEU A 390 6.01 13.61 -24.98
C LEU A 390 5.84 14.86 -25.84
N ARG A 391 6.74 15.10 -26.82
CA ARG A 391 6.76 16.32 -27.63
C ARG A 391 5.46 16.57 -28.38
N ASP A 392 4.87 15.51 -28.94
CA ASP A 392 3.65 15.63 -29.77
C ASP A 392 2.42 16.08 -28.96
N PHE A 393 2.49 16.02 -27.63
CA PHE A 393 1.40 16.44 -26.75
C PHE A 393 1.49 17.92 -26.34
N VAL A 394 2.64 18.57 -26.53
CA VAL A 394 2.88 19.97 -26.12
C VAL A 394 3.10 20.82 -27.36
N ARG A 395 2.20 21.77 -27.62
CA ARG A 395 2.30 22.66 -28.79
C ARG A 395 3.28 23.80 -28.49
N ALA A 396 3.83 24.40 -29.54
CA ALA A 396 4.67 25.60 -29.40
C ALA A 396 3.94 26.75 -28.68
N GLU A 397 2.63 26.86 -28.92
CA GLU A 397 1.73 27.84 -28.27
C GLU A 397 1.55 27.60 -26.76
N ASP A 398 1.75 26.36 -26.29
CA ASP A 398 1.66 26.04 -24.85
C ASP A 398 2.92 26.52 -24.09
N LEU A 399 4.03 26.73 -24.81
CA LEU A 399 5.33 27.15 -24.27
C LEU A 399 5.57 28.67 -24.36
N ALA A 400 4.96 29.35 -25.35
CA ALA A 400 4.95 30.81 -25.48
C ALA A 400 3.99 31.42 -24.46
#